data_AF-A0A5N6UTE8-F1
#
_entry.id   AF-A0A5N6UTE8-F1
#
_cell.length_a   1.000
_cell.length_b   1.000
_cell.length_c   1.000
_cell.angle_alpha   90.00
_cell.angle_beta   90.00
_cell.angle_gamma   90.00
#
_symmetry.space_group_name_H-M   'P 1'
#
loop_
_entity.id
_entity.type
_entity.pdbx_description
1 polymer ?
#
loop_
_entity_poly.entity_id
_entity_poly.type
_entity_poly.pdbx_seq_one_letter_code
_entity_poly.pdbx_strand_id
1 'polypeptide(L)'
;MRPPSAIDQPSLFDTWRPKIHVLPPSAQIGDPCAHYNDLETGWFHVLYLHNGTGIAANGPLAVFDGSIIPSGMDDKPTLLYTSVSHLPIHWTLPYTRRSEPHSLAVTYDEGLDVTAFRDPYIFQNKDLDDTVGSSPGAWYATISRGVHDGSGYEDWEHLRVWWSESANSTWGNVGNVFSLDKEGYNVNGETFITFGVEGSYVPITESGTSMHGMLWASGPITIPDGGNVAFEPTMAGVLDWGTFSYAATGKVLPATSQASEKGGAPVHFISYNTLLLPLDNDLAWQTGSWRVEDSEKSCLKLETMGIKIARETYKAMTSTTSFAEPKRTLSDAAVVLSKHPLVTGIQAGFTILSSELESTTIYYQFSNEYIVIDRSNTNTAAQATTGIATATKSGRLRLFDINKHCKDDSKDGKGESHIETLDLTIVVDNEVLEVHANSPFALSTWARALFHDGKGEVTFSDVSVFDGLYNTYPNRVR
;
A
#
# COMPACT_ATOMS: atom_id res chain seq x y z
N MET A 1 -18.54 -18.69 -25.64
CA MET A 1 -17.33 -18.11 -26.27
C MET A 1 -17.49 -16.60 -26.24
N ARG A 2 -16.57 -15.85 -25.62
CA ARG A 2 -16.51 -14.38 -25.84
C ARG A 2 -15.94 -14.15 -27.25
N PRO A 3 -16.40 -13.14 -28.01
CA PRO A 3 -15.68 -12.72 -29.21
C PRO A 3 -14.30 -12.20 -28.79
N PRO A 4 -13.22 -12.49 -29.55
CA PRO A 4 -11.93 -11.88 -29.30
C PRO A 4 -12.01 -10.36 -29.53
N SER A 5 -11.31 -9.58 -28.72
CA SER A 5 -11.05 -8.17 -29.00
C SER A 5 -10.31 -8.07 -30.34
N ALA A 6 -10.88 -7.34 -31.31
CA ALA A 6 -10.43 -7.33 -32.70
C ALA A 6 -9.17 -6.47 -32.95
N ILE A 7 -8.22 -6.50 -32.02
CA ILE A 7 -7.03 -5.64 -31.96
C ILE A 7 -5.80 -6.54 -31.77
N ASP A 8 -4.80 -6.37 -32.64
CA ASP A 8 -3.56 -7.17 -32.60
C ASP A 8 -2.75 -6.89 -31.32
N GLN A 9 -2.23 -7.95 -30.71
CA GLN A 9 -1.67 -7.95 -29.34
C GLN A 9 -0.61 -6.87 -29.01
N PRO A 10 0.32 -6.44 -29.90
CA PRO A 10 1.26 -5.38 -29.55
C PRO A 10 0.70 -3.95 -29.69
N SER A 11 -0.44 -3.75 -30.35
CA SER A 11 -0.89 -2.41 -30.76
C SER A 11 -1.41 -1.51 -29.63
N LEU A 12 -1.66 -2.06 -28.44
CA LEU A 12 -2.01 -1.30 -27.23
C LEU A 12 -0.87 -1.22 -26.20
N PHE A 13 0.33 -1.72 -26.53
CA PHE A 13 1.40 -1.93 -25.56
C PHE A 13 1.86 -0.67 -24.83
N ASP A 14 2.00 0.46 -25.53
CA ASP A 14 2.36 1.76 -24.93
C ASP A 14 1.15 2.62 -24.54
N THR A 15 -0.05 2.30 -25.05
CA THR A 15 -1.22 3.20 -24.97
C THR A 15 -1.51 3.65 -23.55
N TRP A 16 -1.37 2.76 -22.58
CA TRP A 16 -1.59 3.04 -21.17
C TRP A 16 -0.36 2.76 -20.30
N ARG A 17 0.75 2.33 -20.87
CA ARG A 17 1.94 1.88 -20.11
C ARG A 17 2.57 3.03 -19.30
N PRO A 18 2.75 2.87 -17.97
CA PRO A 18 3.41 3.86 -17.12
C PRO A 18 4.89 4.07 -17.48
N LYS A 19 5.50 5.13 -16.94
CA LYS A 19 6.90 5.54 -17.16
C LYS A 19 7.76 5.54 -15.88
N ILE A 20 7.16 5.83 -14.73
CA ILE A 20 7.86 5.93 -13.44
C ILE A 20 7.64 4.71 -12.53
N HIS A 21 6.56 3.95 -12.73
CA HIS A 21 6.24 2.77 -11.90
C HIS A 21 7.16 1.57 -12.15
N VAL A 22 7.24 0.66 -11.18
CA VAL A 22 7.98 -0.61 -11.31
C VAL A 22 7.12 -1.64 -12.05
N LEU A 23 7.62 -2.15 -13.18
CA LEU A 23 6.98 -3.21 -13.97
C LEU A 23 7.99 -3.97 -14.85
N PRO A 24 7.73 -5.24 -15.23
CA PRO A 24 8.57 -6.02 -16.15
C PRO A 24 8.60 -5.39 -17.56
N PRO A 25 9.59 -5.77 -18.39
CA PRO A 25 9.68 -5.29 -19.77
C PRO A 25 8.41 -5.51 -20.60
N SER A 26 7.68 -6.60 -20.36
CA SER A 26 6.38 -6.93 -20.94
C SER A 26 5.61 -7.91 -20.03
N ALA A 27 4.40 -8.32 -20.43
CA ALA A 27 3.54 -9.28 -19.71
C ALA A 27 3.18 -8.88 -18.27
N GLN A 28 2.69 -9.85 -17.48
CA GLN A 28 2.09 -9.62 -16.16
C GLN A 28 3.14 -9.50 -15.04
N ILE A 29 2.90 -8.56 -14.13
CA ILE A 29 3.51 -8.47 -12.80
C ILE A 29 2.51 -9.00 -11.77
N GLY A 30 3.01 -9.80 -10.83
CA GLY A 30 2.30 -10.16 -9.61
C GLY A 30 2.98 -9.49 -8.41
N ASP A 31 2.89 -10.16 -7.27
CA ASP A 31 3.20 -9.55 -5.99
C ASP A 31 4.70 -9.15 -5.88
N PRO A 32 5.02 -7.94 -5.38
CA PRO A 32 6.39 -7.56 -5.06
C PRO A 32 6.89 -8.45 -3.93
N CYS A 33 8.11 -8.95 -4.04
CA CYS A 33 8.66 -9.88 -3.06
C CYS A 33 10.19 -9.78 -3.02
N ALA A 34 10.84 -10.51 -2.12
CA ALA A 34 12.28 -10.75 -2.11
C ALA A 34 13.18 -9.49 -2.10
N HIS A 35 12.66 -8.34 -1.65
CA HIS A 35 13.41 -7.09 -1.61
C HIS A 35 14.60 -7.17 -0.64
N TYR A 36 15.76 -6.63 -1.03
CA TYR A 36 16.94 -6.56 -0.16
C TYR A 36 17.91 -5.45 -0.56
N ASN A 37 18.84 -5.17 0.35
CA ASN A 37 20.02 -4.37 0.06
C ASN A 37 21.19 -5.32 -0.11
N ASP A 38 21.88 -5.26 -1.24
CA ASP A 38 23.17 -5.90 -1.36
C ASP A 38 24.19 -5.11 -0.52
N LEU A 39 24.86 -5.82 0.40
CA LEU A 39 25.84 -5.24 1.32
C LEU A 39 27.20 -4.99 0.63
N GLU A 40 27.47 -5.62 -0.51
CA GLU A 40 28.71 -5.46 -1.27
C GLU A 40 28.63 -4.25 -2.21
N THR A 41 27.56 -4.12 -3.00
CA THR A 41 27.36 -2.98 -3.92
C THR A 41 26.65 -1.78 -3.30
N GLY A 42 25.91 -1.98 -2.20
CA GLY A 42 24.98 -0.99 -1.65
C GLY A 42 23.73 -0.75 -2.52
N TRP A 43 23.46 -1.61 -3.50
CA TRP A 43 22.26 -1.54 -4.33
C TRP A 43 21.02 -2.02 -3.58
N PHE A 44 19.87 -1.43 -3.90
CA PHE A 44 18.58 -1.89 -3.43
C PHE A 44 17.88 -2.68 -4.54
N HIS A 45 17.68 -3.97 -4.31
CA HIS A 45 17.09 -4.90 -5.26
C HIS A 45 15.59 -5.00 -5.03
N VAL A 46 14.81 -4.67 -6.07
CA VAL A 46 13.34 -4.82 -6.11
C VAL A 46 13.01 -6.00 -7.01
N LEU A 47 12.33 -7.00 -6.44
CA LEU A 47 11.89 -8.22 -7.12
C LEU A 47 10.37 -8.35 -7.04
N TYR A 48 9.78 -9.15 -7.92
CA TYR A 48 8.34 -9.37 -8.01
C TYR A 48 8.04 -10.69 -8.71
N LEU A 49 6.87 -11.27 -8.46
CA LEU A 49 6.37 -12.39 -9.26
C LEU A 49 6.14 -11.94 -10.71
N HIS A 50 6.48 -12.81 -11.66
CA HIS A 50 6.35 -12.51 -13.09
C HIS A 50 5.71 -13.68 -13.83
N ASN A 51 4.67 -13.39 -14.62
CA ASN A 51 3.99 -14.31 -15.53
C ASN A 51 3.46 -15.61 -14.89
N GLY A 52 3.29 -15.64 -13.55
CA GLY A 52 2.89 -16.83 -12.79
C GLY A 52 3.89 -18.00 -12.82
N THR A 53 5.07 -17.83 -13.41
CA THR A 53 6.10 -18.89 -13.52
C THR A 53 7.17 -18.78 -12.44
N GLY A 54 7.35 -17.59 -11.86
CA GLY A 54 8.42 -17.31 -10.90
C GLY A 54 9.81 -17.63 -11.44
N ILE A 55 10.75 -17.99 -10.57
CA ILE A 55 12.07 -18.48 -10.95
C ILE A 55 12.11 -19.99 -10.76
N ALA A 56 12.04 -20.73 -11.86
CA ALA A 56 11.87 -22.18 -11.82
C ALA A 56 12.80 -22.92 -12.79
N ALA A 57 14.01 -23.26 -12.32
CA ALA A 57 14.70 -24.45 -12.81
C ALA A 57 14.25 -25.70 -12.02
N ASN A 58 13.51 -26.60 -12.68
CA ASN A 58 13.27 -28.01 -12.29
C ASN A 58 13.02 -28.29 -10.78
N GLY A 59 11.79 -28.09 -10.30
CA GLY A 59 11.39 -28.58 -8.97
C GLY A 59 9.87 -28.59 -8.72
N PRO A 60 9.23 -27.42 -8.52
CA PRO A 60 7.84 -27.27 -8.11
C PRO A 60 6.89 -27.02 -9.28
N LEU A 61 5.59 -26.97 -8.98
CA LEU A 61 4.53 -26.58 -9.92
C LEU A 61 4.42 -25.06 -10.11
N ALA A 62 4.74 -24.26 -9.08
CA ALA A 62 4.77 -22.80 -9.12
C ALA A 62 5.68 -22.27 -7.99
N VAL A 63 6.10 -21.01 -8.09
CA VAL A 63 6.87 -20.26 -7.07
C VAL A 63 6.07 -19.00 -6.73
N PHE A 64 5.82 -18.75 -5.45
CA PHE A 64 5.20 -17.50 -4.95
C PHE A 64 6.23 -16.72 -4.08
N ASP A 65 5.76 -15.77 -3.29
CA ASP A 65 6.52 -14.74 -2.57
C ASP A 65 7.58 -15.21 -1.59
N GLY A 66 8.36 -14.26 -1.08
CA GLY A 66 9.36 -14.50 -0.06
C GLY A 66 10.12 -13.25 0.33
N SER A 67 11.13 -13.43 1.15
CA SER A 67 11.98 -12.35 1.66
C SER A 67 13.42 -12.83 1.89
N ILE A 68 14.35 -11.89 1.74
CA ILE A 68 15.78 -12.17 1.78
C ILE A 68 16.38 -11.73 3.12
N ILE A 69 17.24 -12.60 3.67
CA ILE A 69 18.31 -12.25 4.62
C ILE A 69 19.48 -11.72 3.78
N PRO A 70 19.89 -10.44 3.89
CA PRO A 70 20.96 -9.87 3.06
C PRO A 70 22.32 -10.58 3.18
N SER A 71 22.65 -11.08 4.38
CA SER A 71 23.83 -11.93 4.64
C SER A 71 23.38 -13.12 5.47
N GLY A 72 23.13 -14.25 4.81
CA GLY A 72 22.63 -15.49 5.41
C GLY A 72 23.66 -16.62 5.32
N MET A 73 23.32 -17.70 4.61
CA MET A 73 24.26 -18.79 4.35
C MET A 73 25.45 -18.29 3.53
N ASP A 74 26.65 -18.76 3.88
CA ASP A 74 27.93 -18.43 3.22
C ASP A 74 28.19 -16.93 3.03
N ASP A 75 27.65 -16.09 3.94
CA ASP A 75 27.67 -14.62 3.88
C ASP A 75 27.05 -14.04 2.58
N LYS A 76 26.03 -14.72 2.04
CA LYS A 76 25.33 -14.35 0.80
C LYS A 76 23.84 -14.07 0.99
N PRO A 77 23.21 -13.29 0.08
CA PRO A 77 21.77 -13.07 0.11
C PRO A 77 21.02 -14.41 0.05
N THR A 78 20.27 -14.69 1.11
CA THR A 78 19.60 -15.97 1.34
C THR A 78 18.09 -15.73 1.36
N LEU A 79 17.37 -16.31 0.41
CA LEU A 79 15.91 -16.17 0.31
C LEU A 79 15.21 -17.30 1.06
N LEU A 80 14.25 -16.96 1.91
CA LEU A 80 13.15 -17.82 2.34
C LEU A 80 11.90 -17.33 1.59
N TYR A 81 11.12 -18.22 0.98
CA TYR A 81 10.13 -17.87 -0.04
C TYR A 81 9.24 -19.07 -0.30
N THR A 82 8.43 -19.03 -1.36
CA THR A 82 7.35 -19.97 -1.65
C THR A 82 7.55 -20.80 -2.91
N SER A 83 7.00 -22.00 -2.89
CA SER A 83 6.74 -22.83 -4.06
C SER A 83 5.82 -23.97 -3.69
N VAL A 84 5.19 -24.46 -4.74
CA VAL A 84 3.94 -25.17 -4.68
C VAL A 84 4.16 -26.57 -5.25
N SER A 85 3.80 -27.59 -4.50
CA SER A 85 3.79 -28.99 -4.93
C SER A 85 2.39 -29.46 -5.33
N HIS A 86 1.31 -28.77 -4.95
CA HIS A 86 -0.06 -29.10 -5.37
C HIS A 86 -0.93 -27.85 -5.57
N LEU A 87 -1.79 -27.89 -6.59
CA LEU A 87 -2.83 -26.89 -6.90
C LEU A 87 -4.19 -27.60 -7.10
N PRO A 88 -5.33 -26.93 -6.91
CA PRO A 88 -5.49 -25.53 -6.51
C PRO A 88 -5.23 -25.28 -5.01
N ILE A 89 -4.99 -24.01 -4.66
CA ILE A 89 -4.90 -23.52 -3.28
C ILE A 89 -5.85 -22.31 -3.19
N HIS A 90 -6.82 -22.35 -2.28
CA HIS A 90 -7.74 -21.25 -2.01
C HIS A 90 -8.39 -21.45 -0.64
N TRP A 91 -8.68 -20.37 0.10
CA TRP A 91 -9.25 -20.45 1.46
C TRP A 91 -10.69 -21.02 1.51
N THR A 92 -11.37 -21.11 0.37
CA THR A 92 -12.70 -21.74 0.26
C THR A 92 -12.62 -23.26 0.05
N LEU A 93 -11.43 -23.83 -0.12
CA LEU A 93 -11.22 -25.24 -0.50
C LEU A 93 -10.58 -26.04 0.64
N PRO A 94 -10.81 -27.36 0.72
CA PRO A 94 -10.05 -28.24 1.60
C PRO A 94 -8.55 -28.17 1.28
N TYR A 95 -7.73 -27.82 2.28
CA TYR A 95 -6.29 -27.70 2.09
C TYR A 95 -5.63 -29.07 1.82
N THR A 96 -4.90 -29.18 0.72
CA THR A 96 -4.10 -30.36 0.42
C THR A 96 -2.78 -30.28 1.19
N ARG A 97 -2.50 -31.28 2.04
CA ARG A 97 -1.32 -31.28 2.90
C ARG A 97 -0.04 -31.30 2.06
N ARG A 98 0.90 -30.40 2.37
CA ARG A 98 2.10 -30.11 1.55
C ARG A 98 1.77 -29.56 0.16
N SER A 99 0.65 -28.84 -0.01
CA SER A 99 0.43 -28.02 -1.21
C SER A 99 1.56 -27.02 -1.37
N GLU A 100 1.98 -26.40 -0.28
CA GLU A 100 3.23 -25.65 -0.25
C GLU A 100 4.01 -26.03 1.06
N PRO A 101 5.30 -26.46 1.00
CA PRO A 101 6.23 -26.66 2.17
C PRO A 101 7.44 -25.67 2.19
N HIS A 102 8.03 -25.17 3.28
CA HIS A 102 9.06 -24.07 3.19
C HIS A 102 10.47 -24.49 2.69
N SER A 103 11.19 -23.62 1.96
CA SER A 103 12.56 -23.84 1.41
C SER A 103 13.45 -22.59 1.40
N LEU A 104 14.77 -22.81 1.25
CA LEU A 104 15.81 -21.76 1.24
C LEU A 104 16.57 -21.68 -0.10
N ALA A 105 17.15 -20.51 -0.36
CA ALA A 105 18.00 -20.17 -1.50
C ALA A 105 19.32 -19.55 -1.05
N VAL A 106 20.35 -19.63 -1.89
CA VAL A 106 21.53 -18.77 -1.79
C VAL A 106 21.88 -18.31 -3.20
N THR A 107 22.09 -17.00 -3.39
CA THR A 107 22.65 -16.48 -4.64
C THR A 107 24.18 -16.46 -4.59
N TYR A 108 24.81 -16.88 -5.68
CA TYR A 108 26.28 -16.87 -5.85
C TYR A 108 26.73 -15.96 -7.01
N ASP A 109 25.77 -15.36 -7.71
CA ASP A 109 25.89 -14.39 -8.81
C ASP A 109 24.90 -13.22 -8.58
N GLU A 110 24.53 -12.42 -9.58
CA GLU A 110 23.60 -11.28 -9.38
C GLU A 110 22.10 -11.69 -9.39
N GLY A 111 21.76 -12.98 -9.21
CA GLY A 111 20.39 -13.50 -9.33
C GLY A 111 20.08 -14.76 -8.50
N LEU A 112 18.81 -14.99 -8.19
CA LEU A 112 18.34 -16.16 -7.42
C LEU A 112 17.58 -17.14 -8.33
N ASP A 113 17.51 -18.43 -7.97
CA ASP A 113 16.69 -19.49 -8.61
C ASP A 113 16.25 -20.53 -7.57
N VAL A 114 14.93 -20.67 -7.27
CA VAL A 114 14.50 -21.32 -6.00
C VAL A 114 13.02 -21.75 -5.80
N THR A 115 12.78 -22.76 -4.92
CA THR A 115 11.50 -23.54 -4.72
C THR A 115 11.02 -23.97 -3.23
N ALA A 116 10.06 -23.31 -2.46
CA ALA A 116 8.93 -23.87 -1.57
C ALA A 116 8.30 -23.04 -0.31
N PHE A 117 6.91 -22.92 -0.08
CA PHE A 117 5.90 -22.28 0.95
C PHE A 117 5.82 -20.79 1.44
N ARG A 118 4.63 -20.32 1.88
CA ARG A 118 4.03 -19.03 1.47
C ARG A 118 4.24 -17.77 2.31
N ASP A 119 4.57 -16.74 1.55
CA ASP A 119 4.78 -15.34 1.90
C ASP A 119 5.65 -15.16 3.17
N PRO A 120 6.76 -15.93 3.34
CA PRO A 120 7.55 -15.86 4.55
C PRO A 120 8.28 -14.52 4.62
N TYR A 121 7.91 -13.69 5.59
CA TYR A 121 8.50 -12.38 5.78
C TYR A 121 9.55 -12.39 6.90
N ILE A 122 10.80 -12.12 6.53
CA ILE A 122 11.97 -12.12 7.41
C ILE A 122 12.34 -10.71 7.85
N PHE A 123 12.42 -10.54 9.17
CA PHE A 123 12.65 -9.28 9.86
C PHE A 123 13.51 -9.46 11.12
N GLN A 124 14.00 -8.33 11.65
CA GLN A 124 14.60 -8.21 12.98
C GLN A 124 13.76 -7.21 13.78
N ASN A 125 13.56 -7.44 15.07
CA ASN A 125 12.74 -6.59 15.93
C ASN A 125 13.22 -6.73 17.38
N LYS A 126 13.59 -5.60 18.01
CA LYS A 126 14.17 -5.62 19.36
C LYS A 126 13.14 -6.02 20.43
N ASP A 127 11.90 -5.56 20.31
CA ASP A 127 10.87 -5.87 21.31
C ASP A 127 10.62 -7.38 21.37
N LEU A 128 10.67 -8.06 20.22
CA LEU A 128 10.58 -9.51 20.10
C LEU A 128 11.84 -10.19 20.66
N ASP A 129 13.05 -9.68 20.38
CA ASP A 129 14.30 -10.17 21.00
C ASP A 129 14.19 -10.18 22.53
N ASP A 130 13.80 -9.05 23.12
CA ASP A 130 13.66 -8.87 24.57
C ASP A 130 12.51 -9.73 25.14
N THR A 131 11.39 -9.83 24.43
CA THR A 131 10.19 -10.55 24.88
C THR A 131 10.41 -12.05 24.95
N VAL A 132 11.01 -12.67 23.93
CA VAL A 132 11.24 -14.13 23.90
C VAL A 132 12.64 -14.53 24.36
N GLY A 133 13.48 -13.57 24.78
CA GLY A 133 14.82 -13.83 25.30
C GLY A 133 15.84 -14.28 24.24
N SER A 134 15.70 -13.79 23.00
CA SER A 134 16.63 -14.10 21.91
C SER A 134 17.94 -13.30 22.01
N SER A 135 18.92 -13.66 21.19
CA SER A 135 20.12 -12.84 21.00
C SER A 135 19.77 -11.57 20.22
N PRO A 136 20.28 -10.38 20.59
CA PRO A 136 19.95 -9.12 19.90
C PRO A 136 20.20 -9.17 18.39
N GLY A 137 19.19 -8.78 17.61
CA GLY A 137 19.22 -8.86 16.15
C GLY A 137 18.93 -10.26 15.62
N ALA A 138 18.15 -11.09 16.32
CA ALA A 138 17.72 -12.37 15.78
C ALA A 138 16.85 -12.19 14.53
N TRP A 139 16.99 -13.12 13.57
CA TRP A 139 16.13 -13.17 12.40
C TRP A 139 14.86 -13.97 12.70
N TYR A 140 13.72 -13.31 12.60
CA TYR A 140 12.40 -13.90 12.73
C TYR A 140 11.75 -14.06 11.36
N ALA A 141 10.81 -15.00 11.25
CA ALA A 141 9.99 -15.18 10.05
C ALA A 141 8.51 -15.30 10.44
N THR A 142 7.64 -14.44 9.88
CA THR A 142 6.19 -14.69 9.88
C THR A 142 5.79 -15.50 8.66
N ILE A 143 4.83 -16.40 8.83
CA ILE A 143 4.22 -17.21 7.76
C ILE A 143 2.72 -16.98 7.79
N SER A 144 2.13 -16.68 6.63
CA SER A 144 0.74 -16.24 6.52
C SER A 144 -0.24 -17.39 6.27
N ARG A 145 -1.23 -17.55 7.17
CA ARG A 145 -2.27 -18.59 7.07
C ARG A 145 -3.55 -18.22 7.81
N GLY A 146 -4.67 -18.78 7.34
CA GLY A 146 -5.88 -19.02 8.14
C GLY A 146 -5.94 -20.44 8.69
N VAL A 147 -6.86 -20.69 9.63
CA VAL A 147 -7.14 -22.04 10.17
C VAL A 147 -8.62 -22.35 9.97
N HIS A 148 -8.92 -23.45 9.27
CA HIS A 148 -10.25 -24.04 9.29
C HIS A 148 -10.43 -24.82 10.59
N ASP A 149 -11.65 -24.83 11.15
CA ASP A 149 -11.97 -25.47 12.43
C ASP A 149 -11.36 -26.88 12.57
N GLY A 150 -10.42 -27.03 13.51
CA GLY A 150 -10.03 -28.34 14.04
C GLY A 150 -8.78 -29.03 13.47
N SER A 151 -7.77 -28.33 12.93
CA SER A 151 -6.47 -28.99 12.64
C SER A 151 -5.23 -28.17 13.03
N GLY A 152 -4.32 -28.80 13.76
CA GLY A 152 -3.00 -28.26 14.14
C GLY A 152 -1.88 -29.12 13.57
N TYR A 153 -0.74 -28.48 13.27
CA TYR A 153 0.48 -29.13 12.77
C TYR A 153 1.71 -28.42 13.35
N GLU A 154 2.77 -29.17 13.61
CA GLU A 154 4.06 -28.73 14.17
C GLU A 154 5.21 -28.99 13.17
N ASP A 155 6.27 -28.17 13.24
CA ASP A 155 7.70 -28.46 12.93
C ASP A 155 8.46 -27.19 12.45
N TRP A 156 8.71 -26.29 13.41
CA TRP A 156 9.80 -25.30 13.57
C TRP A 156 9.92 -25.08 15.10
N GLU A 157 10.86 -24.29 15.63
CA GLU A 157 10.64 -23.71 16.97
C GLU A 157 9.54 -22.65 16.86
N HIS A 158 8.31 -23.14 16.79
CA HIS A 158 7.15 -22.31 16.52
C HIS A 158 6.83 -21.57 17.82
N LEU A 159 7.06 -20.25 17.82
CA LEU A 159 6.50 -19.28 18.78
C LEU A 159 4.95 -19.25 18.78
N ARG A 160 4.33 -20.25 18.15
CA ARG A 160 2.91 -20.48 17.87
C ARG A 160 2.31 -19.30 17.11
N VAL A 161 0.99 -19.17 17.18
CA VAL A 161 0.25 -18.15 16.44
C VAL A 161 0.32 -16.86 17.25
N TRP A 162 1.23 -15.95 16.85
CA TRP A 162 1.46 -14.69 17.56
C TRP A 162 0.36 -13.64 17.34
N TRP A 163 -0.44 -13.80 16.29
CA TRP A 163 -1.60 -12.96 16.02
C TRP A 163 -2.61 -13.80 15.22
N SER A 164 -3.87 -13.70 15.61
CA SER A 164 -4.98 -14.40 14.95
C SER A 164 -6.27 -13.69 15.24
N GLU A 165 -7.15 -13.69 14.24
CA GLU A 165 -8.44 -13.02 14.29
C GLU A 165 -9.52 -14.03 13.91
N SER A 166 -10.74 -13.83 14.41
CA SER A 166 -11.84 -14.74 14.09
C SER A 166 -12.21 -14.65 12.61
N ALA A 167 -12.67 -15.75 12.02
CA ALA A 167 -13.13 -15.75 10.63
C ALA A 167 -14.20 -14.67 10.40
N ASN A 168 -14.03 -13.86 9.36
CA ASN A 168 -14.90 -12.72 9.03
C ASN A 168 -14.96 -11.60 10.11
N SER A 169 -13.99 -11.53 11.05
CA SER A 169 -14.00 -10.52 12.12
C SER A 169 -13.22 -9.22 11.82
N THR A 170 -12.15 -9.24 10.98
CA THR A 170 -11.72 -8.15 10.04
C THR A 170 -10.28 -8.26 9.45
N TRP A 171 -9.46 -9.28 9.72
CA TRP A 171 -8.02 -9.25 9.32
C TRP A 171 -7.48 -10.55 8.65
N GLY A 172 -6.27 -10.51 8.06
CA GLY A 172 -5.85 -11.44 6.98
C GLY A 172 -4.37 -11.87 6.93
N ASN A 173 -3.86 -12.19 5.72
CA ASN A 173 -2.51 -12.69 5.45
C ASN A 173 -1.44 -11.61 5.73
N VAL A 174 -0.51 -11.86 6.65
CA VAL A 174 0.60 -10.96 7.00
C VAL A 174 1.55 -10.73 5.81
N GLY A 175 1.89 -9.47 5.52
CA GLY A 175 2.79 -9.10 4.42
C GLY A 175 4.18 -8.68 4.90
N ASN A 176 4.26 -7.75 5.86
CA ASN A 176 5.53 -7.25 6.41
C ASN A 176 5.43 -6.98 7.91
N VAL A 177 6.56 -7.13 8.62
CA VAL A 177 6.75 -6.72 10.01
C VAL A 177 7.96 -5.78 10.09
N PHE A 178 7.79 -4.62 10.73
CA PHE A 178 8.84 -3.62 10.88
C PHE A 178 8.59 -2.77 12.14
N SER A 179 9.52 -1.87 12.44
CA SER A 179 9.42 -0.98 13.60
C SER A 179 9.65 0.48 13.18
N LEU A 180 8.83 1.39 13.69
CA LEU A 180 8.89 2.82 13.39
C LEU A 180 8.96 3.68 14.65
N ASP A 181 9.54 4.86 14.52
CA ASP A 181 9.37 6.00 15.42
C ASP A 181 8.91 7.25 14.65
N LYS A 182 9.09 8.44 15.22
CA LYS A 182 8.66 9.71 14.61
C LYS A 182 9.60 10.19 13.50
N GLU A 183 10.78 9.60 13.42
CA GLU A 183 11.87 9.95 12.51
C GLU A 183 11.92 9.00 11.30
N GLY A 184 11.47 7.75 11.45
CA GLY A 184 11.35 6.79 10.35
C GLY A 184 11.41 5.34 10.83
N TYR A 185 12.22 4.52 10.15
CA TYR A 185 12.48 3.16 10.61
C TYR A 185 13.47 3.17 11.77
N ASN A 186 13.09 2.50 12.86
CA ASN A 186 13.95 2.25 14.00
C ASN A 186 13.63 0.88 14.56
N VAL A 187 14.62 -0.02 14.64
CA VAL A 187 14.47 -1.39 15.17
C VAL A 187 14.02 -1.45 16.64
N ASN A 188 14.13 -0.32 17.36
CA ASN A 188 13.69 -0.11 18.74
C ASN A 188 12.40 0.74 18.83
N GLY A 189 11.76 1.03 17.71
CA GLY A 189 10.48 1.73 17.63
C GLY A 189 9.29 0.78 17.79
N GLU A 190 8.08 1.33 17.81
CA GLU A 190 6.85 0.54 17.91
C GLU A 190 6.74 -0.44 16.74
N THR A 191 6.24 -1.65 16.99
CA THR A 191 6.03 -2.67 15.98
C THR A 191 4.81 -2.35 15.10
N PHE A 192 5.01 -2.38 13.79
CA PHE A 192 3.99 -2.27 12.75
C PHE A 192 3.94 -3.54 11.92
N ILE A 193 2.73 -3.92 11.51
CA ILE A 193 2.47 -5.02 10.57
C ILE A 193 1.62 -4.47 9.43
N THR A 194 2.04 -4.69 8.18
CA THR A 194 1.19 -4.50 6.98
C THR A 194 0.75 -5.85 6.43
N PHE A 195 -0.48 -5.99 5.97
CA PHE A 195 -1.06 -7.28 5.65
C PHE A 195 -2.27 -7.17 4.70
N GLY A 196 -2.52 -8.20 3.91
CA GLY A 196 -3.60 -8.28 2.95
C GLY A 196 -4.79 -9.10 3.48
N VAL A 197 -6.02 -8.60 3.31
CA VAL A 197 -7.24 -9.38 3.55
C VAL A 197 -7.85 -9.93 2.26
N GLU A 198 -8.27 -11.19 2.29
CA GLU A 198 -9.12 -11.81 1.29
C GLU A 198 -10.54 -12.01 1.86
N GLY A 199 -11.56 -11.65 1.09
CA GLY A 199 -12.96 -11.83 1.47
C GLY A 199 -13.86 -12.26 0.31
N SER A 200 -15.06 -12.74 0.63
CA SER A 200 -16.10 -13.05 -0.36
C SER A 200 -17.45 -12.51 0.10
N TYR A 201 -18.27 -12.08 -0.86
CA TYR A 201 -19.68 -11.78 -0.58
C TYR A 201 -20.43 -13.07 -0.24
N VAL A 202 -21.56 -12.95 0.45
CA VAL A 202 -22.44 -14.09 0.74
C VAL A 202 -23.49 -14.21 -0.38
N PRO A 203 -23.73 -15.41 -0.97
CA PRO A 203 -23.09 -16.68 -0.68
C PRO A 203 -21.65 -16.77 -1.20
N ILE A 204 -20.76 -17.37 -0.40
CA ILE A 204 -19.35 -17.58 -0.76
C ILE A 204 -19.28 -18.38 -2.06
N THR A 205 -18.51 -17.89 -3.02
CA THR A 205 -18.24 -18.58 -4.28
C THR A 205 -16.98 -19.41 -4.16
N GLU A 206 -17.06 -20.70 -4.50
CA GLU A 206 -15.92 -21.62 -4.47
C GLU A 206 -14.81 -21.12 -5.42
N SER A 207 -13.57 -21.08 -4.93
CA SER A 207 -12.39 -20.54 -5.64
C SER A 207 -12.50 -19.06 -6.05
N GLY A 208 -13.35 -18.27 -5.35
CA GLY A 208 -13.52 -16.85 -5.61
C GLY A 208 -13.30 -15.97 -4.38
N THR A 209 -12.15 -15.30 -4.30
CA THR A 209 -11.99 -14.10 -3.47
C THR A 209 -12.64 -12.92 -4.19
N SER A 210 -13.73 -12.40 -3.61
CA SER A 210 -14.50 -11.26 -4.14
C SER A 210 -13.97 -9.91 -3.67
N MET A 211 -13.14 -9.86 -2.63
CA MET A 211 -12.64 -8.63 -2.01
C MET A 211 -11.16 -8.80 -1.64
N HIS A 212 -10.37 -7.79 -1.95
CA HIS A 212 -8.98 -7.64 -1.49
C HIS A 212 -8.86 -6.31 -0.74
N GLY A 213 -8.07 -6.25 0.32
CA GLY A 213 -7.80 -4.99 1.03
C GLY A 213 -6.39 -4.97 1.61
N MET A 214 -5.70 -3.84 1.47
CA MET A 214 -4.31 -3.69 1.92
C MET A 214 -4.24 -2.82 3.18
N LEU A 215 -3.87 -3.43 4.30
CA LEU A 215 -4.08 -2.90 5.64
C LEU A 215 -2.77 -2.79 6.43
N TRP A 216 -2.82 -2.05 7.54
CA TRP A 216 -1.74 -1.95 8.52
C TRP A 216 -2.28 -1.94 9.95
N ALA A 217 -1.47 -2.39 10.90
CA ALA A 217 -1.72 -2.36 12.33
C ALA A 217 -0.44 -2.03 13.10
N SER A 218 -0.57 -1.44 14.28
CA SER A 218 0.54 -1.19 15.21
C SER A 218 0.15 -1.58 16.63
N GLY A 219 1.12 -2.02 17.42
CA GLY A 219 0.90 -2.43 18.79
C GLY A 219 2.12 -3.06 19.46
N PRO A 220 2.07 -3.28 20.79
CA PRO A 220 3.11 -3.97 21.51
C PRO A 220 3.16 -5.46 21.14
N ILE A 221 4.33 -6.04 21.41
CA ILE A 221 4.53 -7.48 21.51
C ILE A 221 4.53 -7.83 23.00
N THR A 222 3.76 -8.85 23.40
CA THR A 222 3.57 -9.25 24.80
C THR A 222 3.73 -10.77 24.96
N ILE A 223 3.83 -11.24 26.20
CA ILE A 223 3.52 -12.64 26.55
C ILE A 223 2.40 -12.57 27.61
N PRO A 224 1.12 -12.80 27.22
CA PRO A 224 0.03 -12.94 28.17
C PRO A 224 0.29 -14.09 29.15
N ASP A 225 -0.24 -14.03 30.37
CA ASP A 225 0.11 -14.92 31.51
C ASP A 225 0.21 -16.42 31.13
N GLY A 226 1.46 -16.92 30.99
CA GLY A 226 1.75 -18.33 30.67
C GLY A 226 1.41 -18.76 29.23
N GLY A 227 1.10 -17.81 28.35
CA GLY A 227 0.79 -18.01 26.93
C GLY A 227 2.03 -17.99 26.02
N ASN A 228 1.77 -17.88 24.72
CA ASN A 228 2.80 -17.63 23.72
C ASN A 228 3.01 -16.12 23.55
N VAL A 229 4.05 -15.73 22.80
CA VAL A 229 4.19 -14.35 22.34
C VAL A 229 2.96 -13.92 21.54
N ALA A 230 2.49 -12.69 21.74
CA ALA A 230 1.34 -12.12 21.08
C ALA A 230 1.66 -10.71 20.55
N PHE A 231 1.14 -10.36 19.37
CA PHE A 231 1.03 -8.98 18.89
C PHE A 231 -0.39 -8.49 19.19
N GLU A 232 -0.50 -7.34 19.86
CA GLU A 232 -1.79 -6.79 20.32
C GLU A 232 -2.09 -5.46 19.60
N PRO A 233 -2.88 -5.44 18.50
CA PRO A 233 -3.18 -4.22 17.76
C PRO A 233 -3.84 -3.14 18.64
N THR A 234 -3.21 -1.96 18.73
CA THR A 234 -3.76 -0.76 19.40
C THR A 234 -4.29 0.28 18.42
N MET A 235 -3.81 0.24 17.18
CA MET A 235 -4.17 1.13 16.09
C MET A 235 -4.10 0.36 14.78
N ALA A 236 -5.01 0.63 13.84
CA ALA A 236 -4.98 -0.01 12.53
C ALA A 236 -5.66 0.84 11.45
N GLY A 237 -5.25 0.65 10.20
CA GLY A 237 -5.75 1.41 9.07
C GLY A 237 -5.53 0.72 7.74
N VAL A 238 -5.72 1.51 6.68
CA VAL A 238 -5.60 1.08 5.29
C VAL A 238 -4.29 1.65 4.75
N LEU A 239 -3.47 0.82 4.10
CA LEU A 239 -2.21 1.23 3.47
C LEU A 239 -2.47 1.90 2.11
N ASP A 240 -3.44 1.37 1.37
CA ASP A 240 -3.97 1.99 0.15
C ASP A 240 -5.44 1.59 -0.03
N TRP A 241 -6.33 2.58 -0.24
CA TRP A 241 -7.78 2.37 -0.34
C TRP A 241 -8.25 1.86 -1.72
N GLY A 242 -7.34 1.66 -2.66
CA GLY A 242 -7.65 1.16 -3.99
C GLY A 242 -8.12 -0.29 -3.98
N THR A 243 -9.22 -0.59 -4.67
CA THR A 243 -9.78 -1.96 -4.76
C THR A 243 -8.90 -2.92 -5.57
N PHE A 244 -7.90 -2.39 -6.25
CA PHE A 244 -6.87 -3.14 -6.96
C PHE A 244 -5.53 -3.18 -6.20
N SER A 245 -5.44 -2.46 -5.08
CA SER A 245 -4.21 -2.28 -4.29
C SER A 245 -4.06 -3.44 -3.31
N TYR A 246 -3.02 -4.26 -3.46
CA TYR A 246 -2.84 -5.47 -2.65
C TYR A 246 -1.38 -5.96 -2.58
N ALA A 247 -1.14 -6.95 -1.70
CA ALA A 247 0.13 -7.67 -1.57
C ALA A 247 1.34 -6.74 -1.47
N ALA A 248 1.26 -5.73 -0.59
CA ALA A 248 2.38 -4.82 -0.41
C ALA A 248 3.55 -5.53 0.29
N THR A 249 4.73 -5.42 -0.29
CA THR A 249 6.00 -5.88 0.31
C THR A 249 6.93 -4.70 0.49
N GLY A 250 7.63 -4.67 1.61
CA GLY A 250 8.61 -3.66 1.92
C GLY A 250 9.88 -4.21 2.55
N LYS A 251 10.89 -3.37 2.64
CA LYS A 251 12.14 -3.69 3.31
C LYS A 251 12.77 -2.43 3.89
N VAL A 252 13.60 -2.64 4.90
CA VAL A 252 14.49 -1.61 5.44
C VAL A 252 15.44 -1.15 4.33
N LEU A 253 15.56 0.16 4.13
CA LEU A 253 16.56 0.82 3.28
C LEU A 253 17.56 1.54 4.22
N PRO A 254 18.76 0.99 4.45
CA PRO A 254 19.74 1.56 5.38
C PRO A 254 20.29 2.88 4.83
N ALA A 255 20.76 3.72 5.76
CA ALA A 255 21.42 4.99 5.43
C ALA A 255 22.70 4.79 4.58
N THR A 256 23.32 3.60 4.65
CA THR A 256 24.49 3.16 3.87
C THR A 256 24.16 2.58 2.50
N SER A 257 22.90 2.52 2.09
CA SER A 257 22.56 2.15 0.70
C SER A 257 22.93 3.29 -0.25
N GLN A 258 23.29 2.97 -1.51
CA GLN A 258 23.63 4.00 -2.50
C GLN A 258 22.49 5.00 -2.74
N ALA A 259 21.22 4.59 -2.55
CA ALA A 259 20.07 5.47 -2.66
C ALA A 259 20.05 6.48 -1.49
N SER A 260 20.18 6.00 -0.26
CA SER A 260 20.21 6.82 0.94
C SER A 260 21.40 7.77 0.98
N GLU A 261 22.61 7.31 0.65
CA GLU A 261 23.81 8.15 0.63
C GLU A 261 23.68 9.32 -0.36
N LYS A 262 23.19 9.06 -1.58
CA LYS A 262 22.99 10.10 -2.60
C LYS A 262 21.89 11.10 -2.24
N GLY A 263 20.87 10.65 -1.51
CA GLY A 263 19.78 11.50 -1.02
C GLY A 263 20.08 12.23 0.29
N GLY A 264 21.04 11.75 1.10
CA GLY A 264 21.16 12.10 2.51
C GLY A 264 19.94 11.60 3.31
N ALA A 265 19.58 10.33 3.16
CA ALA A 265 18.46 9.71 3.89
C ALA A 265 18.91 9.13 5.24
N PRO A 266 18.11 9.24 6.32
CA PRO A 266 18.18 8.30 7.43
C PRO A 266 17.71 6.90 6.99
N VAL A 267 17.68 5.94 7.92
CA VAL A 267 17.14 4.61 7.64
C VAL A 267 15.62 4.71 7.43
N HIS A 268 15.12 4.17 6.31
CA HIS A 268 13.70 4.16 5.97
C HIS A 268 13.17 2.73 5.90
N PHE A 269 11.84 2.57 5.97
CA PHE A 269 11.16 1.37 5.47
C PHE A 269 10.45 1.74 4.17
N ILE A 270 10.81 1.08 3.07
CA ILE A 270 10.21 1.32 1.74
C ILE A 270 9.30 0.16 1.42
N SER A 271 8.04 0.45 1.07
CA SER A 271 7.05 -0.55 0.65
C SER A 271 6.58 -0.28 -0.77
N TYR A 272 6.48 -1.34 -1.56
CA TYR A 272 5.87 -1.38 -2.89
C TYR A 272 4.54 -2.11 -2.77
N ASN A 273 3.51 -1.59 -3.43
CA ASN A 273 2.15 -2.13 -3.40
C ASN A 273 1.77 -2.59 -4.81
N THR A 274 1.06 -3.73 -4.94
CA THR A 274 0.62 -4.21 -6.25
C THR A 274 -0.64 -3.47 -6.66
N LEU A 275 -0.68 -2.94 -7.89
CA LEU A 275 -1.92 -2.50 -8.52
C LEU A 275 -2.38 -3.58 -9.51
N LEU A 276 -3.36 -4.39 -9.11
CA LEU A 276 -3.89 -5.51 -9.88
C LEU A 276 -4.70 -5.06 -11.11
N LEU A 277 -4.74 -5.91 -12.14
CA LEU A 277 -5.62 -5.71 -13.29
C LEU A 277 -7.10 -5.88 -12.88
N PRO A 278 -8.04 -5.15 -13.51
CA PRO A 278 -9.37 -4.95 -12.94
C PRO A 278 -10.23 -6.23 -12.82
N LEU A 279 -10.51 -6.60 -11.58
CA LEU A 279 -11.67 -7.40 -11.17
C LEU A 279 -12.55 -6.52 -10.29
N ASP A 280 -13.82 -6.37 -10.68
CA ASP A 280 -14.68 -5.32 -10.11
C ASP A 280 -15.24 -5.74 -8.74
N ASN A 281 -14.83 -5.01 -7.70
CA ASN A 281 -15.38 -5.08 -6.35
C ASN A 281 -15.28 -3.70 -5.68
N ASP A 282 -16.08 -3.49 -4.64
CA ASP A 282 -16.15 -2.23 -3.90
C ASP A 282 -15.99 -2.47 -2.39
N LEU A 283 -15.65 -1.36 -1.70
CA LEU A 283 -15.78 -1.08 -0.27
C LEU A 283 -14.58 -1.42 0.64
N ALA A 284 -14.46 -0.61 1.69
CA ALA A 284 -13.51 -0.70 2.78
C ALA A 284 -14.20 -0.27 4.10
N TRP A 285 -13.80 -0.87 5.23
CA TRP A 285 -14.51 -0.79 6.52
C TRP A 285 -13.57 -0.43 7.69
N GLN A 286 -14.15 -0.16 8.87
CA GLN A 286 -13.56 0.77 9.86
C GLN A 286 -13.14 0.12 11.19
N THR A 287 -12.01 0.57 11.72
CA THR A 287 -11.88 1.17 13.07
C THR A 287 -10.85 2.32 12.94
N GLY A 288 -10.77 3.26 13.90
CA GLY A 288 -10.01 4.51 13.72
C GLY A 288 -8.50 4.33 13.50
N SER A 289 -7.95 4.97 12.48
CA SER A 289 -6.53 4.84 12.08
C SER A 289 -5.57 5.76 12.82
N TRP A 290 -5.93 6.19 14.02
CA TRP A 290 -5.12 7.06 14.87
C TRP A 290 -5.43 6.81 16.34
N ARG A 291 -4.46 7.07 17.22
CA ARG A 291 -4.63 7.10 18.68
C ARG A 291 -4.36 8.49 19.24
N VAL A 292 -4.73 8.71 20.51
CA VAL A 292 -4.34 9.91 21.26
C VAL A 292 -2.99 9.63 21.93
N GLU A 293 -1.95 10.37 21.56
CA GLU A 293 -0.63 10.33 22.21
C GLU A 293 -0.64 11.10 23.53
N ASP A 294 -1.29 12.27 23.54
CA ASP A 294 -1.32 13.19 24.68
C ASP A 294 -2.58 14.07 24.67
N SER A 295 -2.96 14.58 25.84
CA SER A 295 -4.09 15.50 26.02
C SER A 295 -3.78 16.61 27.03
N GLU A 296 -3.22 17.73 26.55
CA GLU A 296 -3.03 18.94 27.34
C GLU A 296 -4.05 20.04 26.99
N LYS A 297 -4.50 20.82 27.99
CA LYS A 297 -5.20 22.11 27.79
C LYS A 297 -6.41 22.08 26.82
N SER A 298 -7.16 20.97 26.80
CA SER A 298 -8.27 20.71 25.86
C SER A 298 -7.88 20.56 24.39
N CYS A 299 -6.62 20.20 24.15
CA CYS A 299 -6.05 19.77 22.87
C CYS A 299 -5.80 18.27 22.90
N LEU A 300 -5.91 17.61 21.75
CA LEU A 300 -5.50 16.21 21.58
C LEU A 300 -4.33 16.17 20.61
N LYS A 301 -3.26 15.49 20.99
CA LYS A 301 -2.17 15.12 20.09
C LYS A 301 -2.48 13.74 19.53
N LEU A 302 -2.58 13.63 18.21
CA LEU A 302 -2.91 12.38 17.53
C LEU A 302 -1.68 11.78 16.87
N GLU A 303 -1.61 10.45 16.84
CA GLU A 303 -0.53 9.68 16.25
C GLU A 303 -1.09 8.62 15.29
N THR A 304 -0.43 8.41 14.14
CA THR A 304 -0.85 7.53 13.03
C THR A 304 0.36 7.12 12.19
N MET A 305 0.22 6.07 11.35
CA MET A 305 1.28 5.61 10.45
C MET A 305 1.43 6.55 9.24
N GLY A 306 2.52 7.32 9.17
CA GLY A 306 2.75 8.25 8.05
C GLY A 306 3.05 7.54 6.72
N ILE A 307 2.15 7.70 5.73
CA ILE A 307 2.32 7.18 4.36
C ILE A 307 2.77 8.32 3.43
N LYS A 308 3.89 8.14 2.73
CA LYS A 308 4.51 9.12 1.82
C LYS A 308 5.19 8.44 0.64
N ILE A 309 5.16 9.09 -0.52
CA ILE A 309 6.01 8.74 -1.67
C ILE A 309 7.48 8.83 -1.24
N ALA A 310 8.30 7.85 -1.63
CA ALA A 310 9.74 7.86 -1.35
C ALA A 310 10.39 9.17 -1.84
N ARG A 311 11.19 9.80 -0.98
CA ARG A 311 11.69 11.18 -1.16
C ARG A 311 12.43 11.37 -2.49
N GLU A 312 13.24 10.39 -2.89
CA GLU A 312 14.02 10.39 -4.12
C GLU A 312 13.09 10.36 -5.35
N THR A 313 12.05 9.53 -5.31
CA THR A 313 11.00 9.43 -6.35
C THR A 313 10.19 10.72 -6.43
N TYR A 314 9.72 11.25 -5.29
CA TYR A 314 8.99 12.52 -5.23
C TYR A 314 9.83 13.68 -5.80
N LYS A 315 11.11 13.76 -5.42
CA LYS A 315 12.04 14.75 -5.95
C LYS A 315 12.25 14.59 -7.46
N ALA A 316 12.37 13.36 -7.96
CA ALA A 316 12.53 13.11 -9.40
C ALA A 316 11.29 13.56 -10.19
N MET A 317 10.08 13.29 -9.70
CA MET A 317 8.82 13.75 -10.32
C MET A 317 8.66 15.27 -10.30
N THR A 318 9.10 15.94 -9.23
CA THR A 318 8.95 17.39 -9.03
C THR A 318 10.12 18.23 -9.54
N SER A 319 11.15 17.60 -10.14
CA SER A 319 12.30 18.29 -10.75
C SER A 319 12.09 18.62 -12.24
N THR A 320 10.87 18.50 -12.76
CA THR A 320 10.54 18.71 -14.17
C THR A 320 10.02 20.13 -14.43
N THR A 321 9.60 20.40 -15.68
CA THR A 321 8.92 21.65 -16.03
C THR A 321 7.63 21.79 -15.21
N SER A 322 7.47 22.91 -14.51
CA SER A 322 6.31 23.16 -13.66
C SER A 322 5.64 24.50 -13.93
N PHE A 323 4.36 24.57 -13.62
CA PHE A 323 3.60 25.81 -13.53
C PHE A 323 2.69 25.80 -12.30
N ALA A 324 2.30 26.99 -11.84
CA ALA A 324 1.40 27.16 -10.70
C ALA A 324 0.09 27.81 -11.15
N GLU A 325 -1.03 27.30 -10.64
CA GLU A 325 -2.35 27.88 -10.87
C GLU A 325 -2.64 28.97 -9.81
N PRO A 326 -3.26 30.11 -10.19
CA PRO A 326 -3.59 31.16 -9.22
C PRO A 326 -4.54 30.68 -8.13
N LYS A 327 -4.27 31.10 -6.88
CA LYS A 327 -5.19 30.93 -5.75
C LYS A 327 -6.58 31.41 -6.12
N ARG A 328 -7.59 30.58 -5.91
CA ARG A 328 -8.99 30.88 -6.24
C ARG A 328 -9.95 30.37 -5.17
N THR A 329 -11.00 31.13 -4.93
CA THR A 329 -12.15 30.72 -4.12
C THR A 329 -13.32 30.50 -5.07
N LEU A 330 -13.96 29.34 -5.00
CA LEU A 330 -15.17 29.01 -5.73
C LEU A 330 -16.35 29.12 -4.77
N SER A 331 -17.40 29.81 -5.17
CA SER A 331 -18.68 29.93 -4.46
C SER A 331 -19.75 30.29 -5.48
N ASP A 332 -20.86 29.55 -5.54
CA ASP A 332 -21.99 29.90 -6.41
C ASP A 332 -23.24 30.31 -5.63
N ALA A 333 -24.15 31.02 -6.31
CA ALA A 333 -24.90 32.12 -5.70
C ALA A 333 -25.80 31.83 -4.47
N ALA A 334 -25.71 32.73 -3.49
CA ALA A 334 -26.72 33.02 -2.45
C ALA A 334 -27.02 31.94 -1.38
N VAL A 335 -25.99 31.47 -0.67
CA VAL A 335 -26.18 30.89 0.68
C VAL A 335 -25.31 31.62 1.70
N VAL A 336 -25.94 32.41 2.58
CA VAL A 336 -25.28 32.96 3.77
C VAL A 336 -25.21 31.85 4.83
N LEU A 337 -24.06 31.18 4.93
CA LEU A 337 -23.85 30.16 5.97
C LEU A 337 -23.34 30.80 7.26
N SER A 338 -24.21 30.79 8.28
CA SER A 338 -23.86 31.13 9.66
C SER A 338 -22.98 30.06 10.30
N LYS A 339 -21.99 30.48 11.10
CA LYS A 339 -21.00 29.65 11.82
C LYS A 339 -21.59 28.37 12.46
N HIS A 340 -21.15 27.19 11.98
CA HIS A 340 -21.21 25.81 12.54
C HIS A 340 -22.49 25.31 13.25
N PRO A 341 -22.85 24.00 13.14
CA PRO A 341 -22.08 22.88 12.57
C PRO A 341 -22.77 22.13 11.41
N LEU A 342 -22.00 21.35 10.65
CA LEU A 342 -22.47 20.26 9.75
C LEU A 342 -23.53 20.66 8.69
N VAL A 343 -23.11 21.45 7.69
CA VAL A 343 -23.93 21.87 6.53
C VAL A 343 -23.04 22.01 5.28
N THR A 344 -23.31 21.43 4.10
CA THR A 344 -24.21 20.34 3.66
C THR A 344 -23.68 19.77 2.34
N GLY A 345 -23.37 18.46 2.24
CA GLY A 345 -23.15 17.76 0.96
C GLY A 345 -22.05 18.29 0.04
N ILE A 346 -21.06 19.03 0.56
CA ILE A 346 -20.00 19.67 -0.22
C ILE A 346 -19.07 18.60 -0.81
N GLN A 347 -18.80 18.73 -2.11
CA GLN A 347 -17.79 18.02 -2.86
C GLN A 347 -16.79 19.05 -3.40
N ALA A 348 -15.48 18.81 -3.23
CA ALA A 348 -14.46 19.71 -3.76
C ALA A 348 -13.17 18.96 -4.11
N GLY A 349 -12.53 19.34 -5.21
CA GLY A 349 -11.28 18.75 -5.67
C GLY A 349 -11.03 19.00 -7.16
N PHE A 350 -10.36 18.04 -7.80
CA PHE A 350 -9.78 18.16 -9.13
C PHE A 350 -10.35 17.15 -10.14
N THR A 351 -11.03 17.71 -11.13
CA THR A 351 -10.83 17.55 -12.57
C THR A 351 -9.45 16.93 -12.92
N ILE A 352 -9.37 15.68 -13.46
CA ILE A 352 -8.27 14.79 -14.02
C ILE A 352 -7.98 14.35 -15.53
N LEU A 353 -7.24 15.02 -16.46
CA LEU A 353 -6.92 14.65 -17.90
C LEU A 353 -7.92 14.87 -19.15
N SER A 354 -8.83 15.84 -19.23
CA SER A 354 -10.09 15.82 -20.03
C SER A 354 -9.95 15.85 -21.54
N SER A 355 -11.02 15.35 -22.16
CA SER A 355 -11.50 15.84 -23.45
C SER A 355 -12.99 16.23 -23.34
N GLU A 356 -13.63 16.51 -24.49
CA GLU A 356 -15.10 16.61 -24.61
C GLU A 356 -15.82 15.28 -24.34
N LEU A 357 -15.09 14.16 -24.36
CA LEU A 357 -15.66 12.80 -24.35
C LEU A 357 -15.40 12.02 -23.05
N GLU A 358 -14.40 12.40 -22.26
CA GLU A 358 -13.91 11.59 -21.15
C GLU A 358 -13.69 12.46 -19.89
N SER A 359 -14.05 11.92 -18.71
CA SER A 359 -13.93 12.59 -17.41
C SER A 359 -13.85 11.68 -16.16
N THR A 360 -13.11 12.16 -15.15
CA THR A 360 -12.71 11.57 -13.86
C THR A 360 -12.60 12.74 -12.90
N THR A 361 -13.15 12.55 -11.71
CA THR A 361 -13.21 13.61 -10.71
C THR A 361 -12.66 13.08 -9.40
N ILE A 362 -11.59 13.70 -8.91
CA ILE A 362 -11.02 13.43 -7.59
C ILE A 362 -11.59 14.49 -6.65
N TYR A 363 -12.42 14.11 -5.68
CA TYR A 363 -13.03 15.07 -4.76
C TYR A 363 -13.10 14.54 -3.33
N TYR A 364 -12.94 15.44 -2.37
CA TYR A 364 -13.28 15.18 -0.99
C TYR A 364 -14.77 15.47 -0.75
N GLN A 365 -15.46 14.54 -0.09
CA GLN A 365 -16.88 14.62 0.22
C GLN A 365 -17.09 14.70 1.74
N PHE A 366 -17.53 15.88 2.21
CA PHE A 366 -17.71 16.16 3.63
C PHE A 366 -18.85 15.36 4.29
N SER A 367 -19.83 14.85 3.53
CA SER A 367 -21.00 14.15 4.09
C SER A 367 -20.69 12.76 4.66
N ASN A 368 -19.58 12.13 4.22
CA ASN A 368 -19.15 10.82 4.70
C ASN A 368 -17.66 10.75 5.06
N GLU A 369 -16.88 11.83 4.87
CA GLU A 369 -15.44 11.90 5.11
C GLU A 369 -14.62 11.02 4.14
N TYR A 370 -14.92 11.07 2.84
CA TYR A 370 -14.21 10.28 1.82
C TYR A 370 -13.53 11.17 0.77
N ILE A 371 -12.32 10.77 0.35
CA ILE A 371 -11.80 11.10 -0.98
C ILE A 371 -12.39 10.10 -1.97
N VAL A 372 -12.93 10.61 -3.07
CA VAL A 372 -13.62 9.85 -4.11
C VAL A 372 -12.97 10.13 -5.46
N ILE A 373 -12.71 9.07 -6.23
CA ILE A 373 -12.31 9.09 -7.63
C ILE A 373 -13.48 8.54 -8.44
N ASP A 374 -14.33 9.44 -8.94
CA ASP A 374 -15.40 9.08 -9.87
C ASP A 374 -14.77 8.71 -11.21
N ARG A 375 -15.03 7.47 -11.68
CA ARG A 375 -14.51 6.92 -12.93
C ARG A 375 -15.60 6.60 -13.97
N SER A 376 -16.82 7.08 -13.73
CA SER A 376 -18.01 6.74 -14.54
C SER A 376 -17.87 7.12 -16.02
N ASN A 377 -17.17 8.21 -16.32
CA ASN A 377 -16.90 8.68 -17.68
C ASN A 377 -15.40 8.62 -18.04
N THR A 378 -14.60 7.85 -17.29
CA THR A 378 -13.14 7.83 -17.42
C THR A 378 -12.68 7.47 -18.83
N ASN A 379 -13.36 6.54 -19.49
CA ASN A 379 -12.85 5.94 -20.72
C ASN A 379 -13.99 5.55 -21.67
N THR A 380 -14.06 6.19 -22.83
CA THR A 380 -14.99 5.86 -23.92
C THR A 380 -14.84 4.43 -24.40
N ALA A 381 -13.63 3.86 -24.40
CA ALA A 381 -13.39 2.48 -24.81
C ALA A 381 -14.10 1.46 -23.90
N ALA A 382 -14.48 1.82 -22.66
CA ALA A 382 -15.28 0.97 -21.78
C ALA A 382 -16.69 0.71 -22.34
N GLN A 383 -17.24 1.63 -23.14
CA GLN A 383 -18.53 1.44 -23.82
C GLN A 383 -18.46 0.37 -24.92
N ALA A 384 -17.29 0.20 -25.54
CA ALA A 384 -17.06 -0.74 -26.63
C ALA A 384 -16.34 -2.04 -26.20
N THR A 385 -15.70 -2.05 -25.03
CA THR A 385 -14.78 -3.11 -24.59
C THR A 385 -15.12 -3.61 -23.18
N THR A 386 -15.63 -4.83 -23.09
CA THR A 386 -15.86 -5.50 -21.80
C THR A 386 -14.56 -5.75 -21.04
N GLY A 387 -14.57 -5.57 -19.72
CA GLY A 387 -13.39 -5.77 -18.86
C GLY A 387 -12.65 -4.50 -18.47
N ILE A 388 -13.07 -3.34 -18.96
CA ILE A 388 -12.60 -2.03 -18.49
C ILE A 388 -13.53 -1.56 -17.37
N ALA A 389 -13.04 -1.57 -16.12
CA ALA A 389 -13.82 -1.18 -14.96
C ALA A 389 -13.91 0.35 -14.80
N THR A 390 -15.13 0.88 -14.77
CA THR A 390 -15.46 2.31 -14.56
C THR A 390 -16.04 2.60 -13.17
N ALA A 391 -16.10 1.61 -12.28
CA ALA A 391 -16.61 1.79 -10.92
C ALA A 391 -15.82 2.87 -10.16
N THR A 392 -16.56 3.81 -9.55
CA THR A 392 -16.04 4.84 -8.65
C THR A 392 -15.26 4.20 -7.50
N LYS A 393 -14.09 4.75 -7.16
CA LYS A 393 -13.27 4.29 -6.03
C LYS A 393 -13.17 5.37 -4.98
N SER A 394 -13.02 4.99 -3.72
CA SER A 394 -13.04 5.95 -2.62
C SER A 394 -12.36 5.40 -1.38
N GLY A 395 -11.76 6.29 -0.59
CA GLY A 395 -11.16 5.97 0.69
C GLY A 395 -11.54 7.00 1.75
N ARG A 396 -11.63 6.57 3.01
CA ARG A 396 -12.01 7.48 4.10
C ARG A 396 -10.80 8.29 4.58
N LEU A 397 -11.00 9.59 4.74
CA LEU A 397 -10.05 10.52 5.37
C LEU A 397 -10.83 11.45 6.29
N ARG A 398 -10.42 11.53 7.56
CA ARG A 398 -10.92 12.57 8.46
C ARG A 398 -10.01 13.78 8.41
N LEU A 399 -10.59 14.96 8.19
CA LEU A 399 -9.96 16.25 8.45
C LEU A 399 -10.35 16.71 9.86
N PHE A 400 -9.39 17.01 10.73
CA PHE A 400 -9.65 17.34 12.13
C PHE A 400 -9.94 18.83 12.35
N ASP A 401 -10.68 19.17 13.42
CA ASP A 401 -10.83 20.57 13.86
C ASP A 401 -9.54 21.06 14.54
N ILE A 402 -8.75 21.89 13.84
CA ILE A 402 -7.50 22.46 14.35
C ILE A 402 -7.79 23.69 15.21
N ASN A 403 -7.72 23.50 16.53
CA ASN A 403 -7.82 24.57 17.50
C ASN A 403 -6.49 25.34 17.61
N LYS A 404 -6.53 26.65 17.38
CA LYS A 404 -5.36 27.55 17.46
C LYS A 404 -4.61 27.55 18.80
N HIS A 405 -5.29 27.20 19.89
CA HIS A 405 -4.69 27.14 21.23
C HIS A 405 -3.79 25.91 21.43
N CYS A 406 -3.71 25.02 20.43
CA CYS A 406 -2.98 23.75 20.46
C CYS A 406 -1.65 23.78 19.70
N LYS A 407 -1.20 24.94 19.21
CA LYS A 407 0.13 25.12 18.59
C LYS A 407 1.07 25.86 19.54
N ASP A 408 2.10 25.17 20.04
CA ASP A 408 3.08 25.71 21.00
C ASP A 408 3.87 26.94 20.48
N ASP A 409 3.98 27.12 19.16
CA ASP A 409 4.87 28.13 18.55
C ASP A 409 4.19 29.47 18.14
N SER A 410 2.91 29.68 18.41
CA SER A 410 2.21 30.89 17.94
C SER A 410 2.53 32.17 18.73
N LYS A 411 3.66 32.82 18.42
CA LYS A 411 4.03 34.15 18.96
C LYS A 411 3.06 35.29 18.58
N ASP A 412 2.16 35.08 17.61
CA ASP A 412 1.11 36.02 17.23
C ASP A 412 -0.26 35.33 17.21
N GLY A 413 -1.04 35.51 18.28
CA GLY A 413 -2.34 34.86 18.51
C GLY A 413 -3.52 35.35 17.64
N LYS A 414 -3.32 35.51 16.33
CA LYS A 414 -4.29 36.11 15.37
C LYS A 414 -5.06 35.11 14.49
N GLY A 415 -4.96 33.80 14.72
CA GLY A 415 -5.74 32.79 13.99
C GLY A 415 -7.19 32.64 14.48
N GLU A 416 -8.03 32.02 13.65
CA GLU A 416 -9.29 31.36 14.07
C GLU A 416 -9.11 29.83 13.99
N SER A 417 -9.92 29.07 14.75
CA SER A 417 -9.97 27.61 14.61
C SER A 417 -10.58 27.25 13.25
N HIS A 418 -10.07 26.21 12.62
CA HIS A 418 -10.43 25.82 11.25
C HIS A 418 -10.38 24.29 11.11
N ILE A 419 -11.13 23.76 10.14
CA ILE A 419 -10.93 22.38 9.69
C ILE A 419 -9.53 22.29 9.06
N GLU A 420 -8.82 21.21 9.36
CA GLU A 420 -7.52 20.86 8.80
C GLU A 420 -7.49 21.03 7.27
N THR A 421 -6.42 21.64 6.78
CA THR A 421 -6.22 21.79 5.34
C THR A 421 -6.01 20.43 4.70
N LEU A 422 -6.82 20.13 3.68
CA LEU A 422 -6.62 18.97 2.81
C LEU A 422 -5.43 19.25 1.88
N ASP A 423 -4.30 18.61 2.16
CA ASP A 423 -3.08 18.66 1.36
C ASP A 423 -3.06 17.45 0.41
N LEU A 424 -3.27 17.70 -0.89
CA LEU A 424 -3.41 16.66 -1.92
C LEU A 424 -2.17 16.61 -2.81
N THR A 425 -1.60 15.41 -2.94
CA THR A 425 -0.65 15.07 -4.01
C THR A 425 -1.30 14.05 -4.94
N ILE A 426 -1.42 14.38 -6.22
CA ILE A 426 -2.02 13.54 -7.26
C ILE A 426 -0.94 13.19 -8.27
N VAL A 427 -0.60 11.91 -8.39
CA VAL A 427 0.39 11.40 -9.36
C VAL A 427 -0.37 10.73 -10.49
N VAL A 428 -0.03 11.08 -11.73
CA VAL A 428 -0.71 10.61 -12.94
C VAL A 428 0.33 10.10 -13.94
N ASP A 429 0.57 8.79 -13.94
CA ASP A 429 1.52 8.14 -14.84
C ASP A 429 0.79 7.29 -15.88
N ASN A 430 0.39 7.97 -16.95
CA ASN A 430 -0.46 7.43 -18.01
C ASN A 430 -1.83 6.99 -17.47
N GLU A 431 -2.07 5.68 -17.25
CA GLU A 431 -3.32 5.22 -16.60
C GLU A 431 -3.21 5.03 -15.08
N VAL A 432 -2.00 4.99 -14.52
CA VAL A 432 -1.83 4.82 -13.07
C VAL A 432 -2.10 6.16 -12.39
N LEU A 433 -3.07 6.15 -11.48
CA LEU A 433 -3.43 7.28 -10.65
C LEU A 433 -3.21 6.93 -9.18
N GLU A 434 -2.33 7.67 -8.51
CA GLU A 434 -2.13 7.61 -7.06
C GLU A 434 -2.58 8.95 -6.43
N VAL A 435 -3.46 8.89 -5.43
CA VAL A 435 -3.93 10.07 -4.68
C VAL A 435 -3.49 9.97 -3.23
N HIS A 436 -2.58 10.84 -2.81
CA HIS A 436 -2.13 10.96 -1.42
C HIS A 436 -2.75 12.18 -0.76
N ALA A 437 -3.06 12.06 0.54
CA ALA A 437 -3.53 13.19 1.34
C ALA A 437 -3.04 13.16 2.79
N ASN A 438 -2.59 14.30 3.31
CA ASN A 438 -2.23 14.60 4.72
C ASN A 438 -1.26 13.63 5.45
N SER A 439 -0.81 12.54 4.82
CA SER A 439 -0.09 11.41 5.44
C SER A 439 -0.77 10.91 6.72
N PRO A 440 -1.89 10.17 6.58
CA PRO A 440 -1.69 8.74 6.27
C PRO A 440 -2.54 8.22 5.09
N PHE A 441 -3.02 9.07 4.18
CA PHE A 441 -3.90 8.60 3.10
C PHE A 441 -3.15 8.29 1.79
N ALA A 442 -3.49 7.14 1.19
CA ALA A 442 -3.21 6.80 -0.21
C ALA A 442 -4.42 6.07 -0.83
N LEU A 443 -4.76 6.39 -2.08
CA LEU A 443 -5.80 5.73 -2.87
C LEU A 443 -5.32 5.61 -4.32
N SER A 444 -5.02 4.38 -4.74
CA SER A 444 -4.52 4.11 -6.09
C SER A 444 -5.58 3.45 -6.97
N THR A 445 -5.59 3.80 -8.27
CA THR A 445 -6.53 3.23 -9.24
C THR A 445 -6.06 3.44 -10.69
N TRP A 446 -6.85 2.91 -11.62
CA TRP A 446 -6.67 3.11 -13.06
C TRP A 446 -7.60 4.24 -13.54
N ALA A 447 -7.08 5.38 -14.01
CA ALA A 447 -7.91 6.56 -14.33
C ALA A 447 -7.46 7.34 -15.59
N ARG A 448 -8.44 8.00 -16.23
CA ARG A 448 -8.31 8.71 -17.51
C ARG A 448 -9.38 9.84 -17.57
N ALA A 449 -9.00 11.08 -17.90
CA ALA A 449 -9.82 12.28 -18.22
C ALA A 449 -10.57 13.11 -17.11
N LEU A 450 -10.89 14.45 -17.21
CA LEU A 450 -11.26 15.42 -16.07
C LEU A 450 -12.80 15.81 -15.86
N PHE A 451 -13.34 16.10 -14.64
CA PHE A 451 -14.58 16.95 -14.38
C PHE A 451 -14.65 17.74 -13.00
N HIS A 452 -15.58 18.72 -12.77
CA HIS A 452 -15.87 19.45 -11.49
C HIS A 452 -17.36 19.87 -11.31
N ASP A 453 -17.93 19.87 -10.07
CA ASP A 453 -19.38 19.92 -9.81
C ASP A 453 -20.01 21.23 -9.25
N GLY A 454 -19.24 22.19 -8.71
CA GLY A 454 -19.71 23.56 -8.43
C GLY A 454 -20.56 23.81 -7.17
N LYS A 455 -20.39 23.08 -6.05
CA LYS A 455 -21.18 23.30 -4.81
C LYS A 455 -20.38 23.81 -3.60
N GLY A 456 -20.95 24.77 -2.87
CA GLY A 456 -20.39 25.30 -1.62
C GLY A 456 -19.33 26.38 -1.82
N GLU A 457 -18.65 26.79 -0.74
CA GLU A 457 -17.46 27.65 -0.81
C GLU A 457 -16.19 26.84 -0.51
N VAL A 458 -15.22 26.86 -1.42
CA VAL A 458 -13.91 26.23 -1.24
C VAL A 458 -12.80 27.11 -1.81
N THR A 459 -11.66 27.17 -1.11
CA THR A 459 -10.48 27.91 -1.55
C THR A 459 -9.35 26.95 -1.89
N PHE A 460 -8.89 27.00 -3.14
CA PHE A 460 -7.70 26.31 -3.61
C PHE A 460 -6.50 27.27 -3.53
N SER A 461 -5.40 26.84 -2.92
CA SER A 461 -4.11 27.54 -2.93
C SER A 461 -2.98 26.57 -3.27
N ASP A 462 -1.82 27.13 -3.66
CA ASP A 462 -0.55 26.41 -3.81
C ASP A 462 -0.55 25.27 -4.85
N VAL A 463 -1.57 25.24 -5.71
CA VAL A 463 -1.75 24.28 -6.81
C VAL A 463 -0.60 24.41 -7.80
N SER A 464 0.25 23.38 -7.85
CA SER A 464 1.42 23.29 -8.71
C SER A 464 1.32 22.02 -9.57
N VAL A 465 1.59 22.14 -10.86
CA VAL A 465 1.56 21.03 -11.83
C VAL A 465 2.97 20.81 -12.36
N PHE A 466 3.44 19.57 -12.32
CA PHE A 466 4.74 19.13 -12.82
C PHE A 466 4.51 18.20 -14.01
N ASP A 467 4.95 18.60 -15.20
CA ASP A 467 4.71 17.85 -16.45
C ASP A 467 5.92 16.97 -16.82
N GLY A 468 5.67 15.88 -17.55
CA GLY A 468 6.69 14.99 -18.12
C GLY A 468 7.16 13.84 -17.24
N LEU A 469 7.14 14.01 -15.90
CA LEU A 469 7.71 13.05 -14.92
C LEU A 469 9.16 12.64 -15.30
N TYR A 470 9.58 11.41 -15.00
CA TYR A 470 10.88 10.89 -15.40
C TYR A 470 10.74 9.49 -16.04
N ASN A 471 11.85 8.90 -16.48
CA ASN A 471 11.88 7.52 -16.99
C ASN A 471 12.60 6.62 -15.99
N THR A 472 11.87 5.71 -15.33
CA THR A 472 12.46 4.71 -14.42
C THR A 472 13.34 3.68 -15.15
N TYR A 473 13.18 3.54 -16.47
CA TYR A 473 13.93 2.60 -17.30
C TYR A 473 14.70 3.30 -18.44
N PRO A 474 15.76 4.07 -18.14
CA PRO A 474 16.55 4.76 -19.17
C PRO A 474 17.22 3.80 -20.16
N ASN A 475 17.45 2.54 -19.75
CA ASN A 475 18.09 1.51 -20.57
C ASN A 475 17.10 0.61 -21.33
N ARG A 476 15.78 0.79 -21.18
CA ARG A 476 14.78 0.05 -21.97
C ARG A 476 14.37 0.88 -23.19
N VAL A 477 14.37 0.25 -24.36
CA VAL A 477 13.67 0.77 -25.54
C VAL A 477 12.17 0.58 -25.32
N ARG A 478 11.36 1.58 -25.71
CA ARG A 478 9.91 1.45 -25.86
C ARG A 478 9.62 0.99 -27.27
#